data_AF-A0A496U168-F1
#
_entry.id   AF-A0A496U168-F1
#
_cell.length_a   1.000
_cell.length_b   1.000
_cell.length_c   1.000
_cell.angle_alpha   90.00
_cell.angle_beta   90.00
_cell.angle_gamma   90.00
#
_symmetry.space_group_name_H-M   'P 1'
#
loop_
_entity.id
_entity.type
_entity.pdbx_description
1 polymer ?
#
loop_
_entity_poly.entity_id
_entity_poly.type
_entity_poly.pdbx_seq_one_letter_code
_entity_poly.pdbx_strand_id
1 'polypeptide(L)'
;MVVKSHKIHDVEMVEALKEARQKIFTEIRKVIIGQDQVIEELLISLLARGHCLLIGVPGLAKTLLISTLAKVLRLKFNRIQFTPDLMPSDITGTEIIEDDHSTGKKVFKFVKGPVFANIVLADEINRTPPKTQAALLQAMQEHEVTAAGTTYKLKEPFFVLATQNPIEQEGTYPLPEAQLDRFMFNLWVDYPSEQEEIQIVQYTTSAYSGQPQVVLDAEDITAFQDLVRRVPVATNVVDFAVKLVRMTRPNFDQSPKFVKDWIAWGAGPRASQYLILGAKTRCILDGRPTPEIEDIRAVAKPVLRHRLVTNFNAEAEGVDTIEIIERLLEKV
;
A
#
# COMPACT_ATOMS: atom_id res chain seq x y z
N MET A 1 15.10 15.79 -17.88
CA MET A 1 15.67 15.54 -19.23
C MET A 1 16.59 14.33 -19.13
N VAL A 2 15.99 13.18 -18.84
CA VAL A 2 16.55 11.83 -18.83
C VAL A 2 15.37 10.97 -19.29
N VAL A 3 15.59 9.83 -19.93
CA VAL A 3 14.56 9.03 -20.61
C VAL A 3 14.12 9.55 -21.99
N LYS A 4 15.09 9.78 -22.88
CA LYS A 4 14.88 9.58 -24.33
C LYS A 4 16.08 8.84 -24.94
N SER A 5 16.12 7.51 -24.78
CA SER A 5 16.65 6.58 -25.78
C SER A 5 16.37 5.13 -25.35
N HIS A 6 15.99 4.31 -26.31
CA HIS A 6 15.72 2.88 -26.15
C HIS A 6 16.94 2.11 -25.62
N LYS A 7 16.66 1.15 -24.71
CA LYS A 7 17.56 0.18 -24.04
C LYS A 7 18.54 0.78 -23.01
N ILE A 8 17.99 1.29 -21.91
CA ILE A 8 18.73 1.25 -20.64
C ILE A 8 18.82 -0.24 -20.24
N HIS A 9 20.02 -0.73 -19.91
CA HIS A 9 20.19 -2.11 -19.45
C HIS A 9 19.52 -2.23 -18.06
N ASP A 10 18.81 -3.33 -17.76
CA ASP A 10 18.06 -3.46 -16.50
C ASP A 10 18.94 -3.17 -15.26
N VAL A 11 20.24 -3.47 -15.33
CA VAL A 11 21.25 -3.16 -14.31
C VAL A 11 21.44 -1.64 -14.09
N GLU A 12 21.45 -0.84 -15.15
CA GLU A 12 21.56 0.62 -15.04
C GLU A 12 20.29 1.22 -14.43
N MET A 13 19.12 0.64 -14.73
CA MET A 13 17.86 1.05 -14.10
C MET A 13 17.86 0.74 -12.59
N VAL A 14 18.48 -0.37 -12.17
CA VAL A 14 18.62 -0.72 -10.74
C VAL A 14 19.46 0.31 -9.99
N GLU A 15 20.60 0.72 -10.55
CA GLU A 15 21.43 1.77 -9.93
C GLU A 15 20.72 3.13 -9.93
N ALA A 16 20.05 3.49 -11.02
CA ALA A 16 19.25 4.72 -11.08
C ALA A 16 18.14 4.73 -10.01
N LEU A 17 17.48 3.59 -9.78
CA LEU A 17 16.45 3.45 -8.75
C LEU A 17 17.03 3.59 -7.33
N LYS A 18 18.22 3.03 -7.08
CA LYS A 18 18.92 3.17 -5.79
C LYS A 18 19.25 4.64 -5.49
N GLU A 19 19.78 5.37 -6.47
CA GLU A 19 20.02 6.81 -6.33
C GLU A 19 18.73 7.60 -6.13
N ALA A 20 17.68 7.25 -6.89
CA ALA A 20 16.37 7.88 -6.75
C ALA A 20 15.77 7.64 -5.36
N ARG A 21 15.89 6.43 -4.80
CA ARG A 21 15.48 6.12 -3.41
C ARG A 21 16.15 7.06 -2.43
N GLN A 22 17.47 7.22 -2.48
CA GLN A 22 18.18 8.10 -1.56
C GLN A 22 17.66 9.54 -1.64
N LYS A 23 17.48 10.06 -2.86
CA LYS A 23 16.91 11.39 -3.09
C LYS A 23 15.48 11.50 -2.55
N ILE A 24 14.63 10.51 -2.79
CA ILE A 24 13.25 10.49 -2.27
C ILE A 24 13.25 10.56 -0.74
N PHE A 25 14.06 9.74 -0.06
CA PHE A 25 14.16 9.77 1.40
C PHE A 25 14.65 11.13 1.91
N THR A 26 15.66 11.71 1.26
CA THR A 26 16.14 13.06 1.62
C THR A 26 15.05 14.11 1.48
N GLU A 27 14.25 14.08 0.41
CA GLU A 27 13.16 15.04 0.21
C GLU A 27 11.99 14.83 1.17
N ILE A 28 11.63 13.58 1.48
CA ILE A 28 10.56 13.27 2.45
C ILE A 28 10.97 13.68 3.86
N ARG A 29 12.24 13.43 4.26
CA ARG A 29 12.78 13.79 5.58
C ARG A 29 12.82 15.30 5.85
N LYS A 30 12.68 16.14 4.83
CA LYS A 30 12.50 17.59 5.02
C LYS A 30 11.16 17.95 5.66
N VAL A 31 10.17 17.06 5.57
CA VAL A 31 8.78 17.31 6.01
C VAL A 31 8.32 16.29 7.05
N ILE A 32 8.71 15.03 6.89
CA ILE A 32 8.34 13.93 7.76
C ILE A 32 9.53 13.56 8.63
N ILE A 33 9.29 13.45 9.92
CA ILE A 33 10.29 13.09 10.93
C ILE A 33 9.98 11.68 11.41
N GLY A 34 10.98 10.81 11.38
CA GLY A 34 10.82 9.39 11.63
C GLY A 34 10.07 8.67 10.50
N GLN A 35 9.53 7.49 10.82
CA GLN A 35 8.73 6.65 9.91
C GLN A 35 9.47 6.13 8.66
N ASP A 36 10.80 6.03 8.70
CA ASP A 36 11.63 5.55 7.59
C ASP A 36 11.18 4.17 7.08
N GLN A 37 10.82 3.25 8.00
CA GLN A 37 10.30 1.93 7.64
C GLN A 37 8.98 2.02 6.86
N VAL A 38 8.05 2.87 7.30
CA VAL A 38 6.75 3.06 6.64
C VAL A 38 6.95 3.66 5.25
N ILE A 39 7.86 4.63 5.11
CA ILE A 39 8.23 5.23 3.82
C ILE A 39 8.79 4.16 2.87
N GLU A 40 9.67 3.29 3.38
CA GLU A 40 10.24 2.18 2.62
C GLU A 40 9.15 1.21 2.15
N GLU A 41 8.26 0.78 3.04
CA GLU A 41 7.17 -0.14 2.74
C GLU A 41 6.16 0.46 1.75
N LEU A 42 5.89 1.77 1.83
CA LEU A 42 5.06 2.49 0.86
C LEU A 42 5.70 2.52 -0.53
N LEU A 43 7.00 2.80 -0.62
CA LEU A 43 7.74 2.77 -1.89
C LEU A 43 7.76 1.37 -2.48
N ILE A 44 7.99 0.35 -1.65
CA ILE A 44 7.96 -1.05 -2.07
C ILE A 44 6.60 -1.40 -2.67
N SER A 45 5.51 -1.04 -1.98
CA SER A 45 4.15 -1.33 -2.43
C SER A 45 3.82 -0.60 -3.74
N LEU A 46 4.14 0.69 -3.85
CA LEU A 46 3.93 1.48 -5.06
C LEU A 46 4.65 0.87 -6.28
N LEU A 47 5.92 0.51 -6.13
CA LEU A 47 6.74 -0.07 -7.20
C LEU A 47 6.34 -1.53 -7.51
N ALA A 48 5.77 -2.25 -6.55
CA ALA A 48 5.22 -3.59 -6.75
C ALA A 48 3.81 -3.59 -7.36
N ARG A 49 3.20 -2.42 -7.62
CA ARG A 49 1.77 -2.26 -7.98
C ARG A 49 0.83 -2.85 -6.93
N GLY A 50 1.21 -2.76 -5.67
CA GLY A 50 0.40 -3.11 -4.51
C GLY A 50 -0.35 -1.92 -3.95
N HIS A 51 -1.31 -2.20 -3.07
CA HIS A 51 -1.99 -1.20 -2.25
C HIS A 51 -1.66 -1.42 -0.77
N CYS A 52 -1.73 -0.38 0.04
CA CYS A 52 -1.42 -0.46 1.47
C CYS A 52 -2.66 -0.17 2.32
N LEU A 53 -2.78 -0.91 3.42
CA LEU A 53 -3.66 -0.61 4.53
C LEU A 53 -2.78 -0.11 5.69
N LEU A 54 -3.02 1.10 6.17
CA LEU A 54 -2.21 1.73 7.22
C LEU A 54 -3.05 1.90 8.48
N ILE A 55 -2.67 1.15 9.51
CA ILE A 55 -3.28 1.21 10.83
C ILE A 55 -2.44 2.14 11.70
N GLY A 56 -3.09 3.03 12.45
CA GLY A 56 -2.43 3.82 13.47
C GLY A 56 -3.38 4.83 14.08
N VAL A 57 -2.97 5.48 15.15
CA VAL A 57 -3.80 6.49 15.83
C VAL A 57 -3.90 7.80 15.02
N PRO A 58 -4.91 8.64 15.30
CA PRO A 58 -4.99 9.99 14.75
C PRO A 58 -3.76 10.83 15.10
N GLY A 59 -3.42 11.79 14.24
CA GLY A 59 -2.35 12.77 14.51
C GLY A 59 -0.94 12.36 14.07
N LEU A 60 -0.71 11.13 13.59
CA LEU A 60 0.62 10.64 13.16
C LEU A 60 1.07 11.10 11.76
N ALA A 61 0.66 12.29 11.33
CA ALA A 61 1.03 12.91 10.05
C ALA A 61 0.81 12.03 8.79
N LYS A 62 -0.06 11.02 8.82
CA LYS A 62 -0.32 10.08 7.72
C LYS A 62 -0.69 10.77 6.40
N THR A 63 -1.59 11.75 6.48
CA THR A 63 -2.00 12.57 5.33
C THR A 63 -0.84 13.42 4.79
N LEU A 64 0.01 13.93 5.68
CA LEU A 64 1.19 14.69 5.28
C LEU A 64 2.21 13.78 4.60
N LEU A 65 2.43 12.57 5.12
CA LEU A 65 3.34 11.57 4.55
C LEU A 65 2.95 11.23 3.10
N ILE A 66 1.70 10.84 2.87
CA ILE A 66 1.28 10.40 1.54
C ILE A 66 1.19 11.56 0.54
N SER A 67 0.78 12.75 0.98
CA SER A 67 0.76 13.93 0.12
C SER A 67 2.17 14.43 -0.21
N THR A 68 3.12 14.29 0.71
CA THR A 68 4.55 14.56 0.47
C THR A 68 5.13 13.58 -0.53
N LEU A 69 4.86 12.28 -0.37
CA LEU A 69 5.28 11.25 -1.33
C LEU A 69 4.72 11.56 -2.73
N ALA A 70 3.44 11.93 -2.85
CA ALA A 70 2.84 12.28 -4.13
C ALA A 70 3.50 13.50 -4.79
N LYS A 71 3.88 14.53 -4.00
CA LYS A 71 4.62 15.69 -4.49
C LYS A 71 6.01 15.32 -4.99
N VAL A 72 6.77 14.54 -4.21
CA VAL A 72 8.12 14.07 -4.56
C VAL A 72 8.12 13.25 -5.86
N LEU A 73 7.03 12.51 -6.12
CA LEU A 73 6.88 11.66 -7.31
C LEU A 73 6.06 12.31 -8.45
N ARG A 74 5.68 13.60 -8.32
CA ARG A 74 4.84 14.32 -9.30
C ARG A 74 3.55 13.55 -9.67
N LEU A 75 2.94 12.90 -8.69
CA LEU A 75 1.72 12.12 -8.86
C LEU A 75 0.49 12.94 -8.46
N LYS A 76 -0.60 12.78 -9.21
CA LYS A 76 -1.88 13.39 -8.83
C LYS A 76 -2.38 12.74 -7.55
N PHE A 77 -2.58 13.54 -6.51
CA PHE A 77 -3.06 13.10 -5.20
C PHE A 77 -4.53 13.50 -5.00
N ASN A 78 -5.33 12.57 -4.47
CA ASN A 78 -6.66 12.86 -3.94
C ASN A 78 -6.84 12.19 -2.57
N ARG A 79 -7.58 12.87 -1.69
CA ARG A 79 -8.02 12.33 -0.40
C ARG A 79 -9.53 12.11 -0.43
N ILE A 80 -9.96 10.95 0.03
CA ILE A 80 -11.36 10.58 0.24
C ILE A 80 -11.50 10.31 1.73
N GLN A 81 -12.33 11.11 2.40
CA GLN A 81 -12.72 10.82 3.76
C GLN A 81 -13.91 9.85 3.72
N PHE A 82 -13.76 8.69 4.32
CA PHE A 82 -14.87 7.74 4.41
C PHE A 82 -15.76 8.14 5.57
N THR A 83 -17.02 8.43 5.25
CA THR A 83 -18.06 8.77 6.21
C THR A 83 -19.24 7.80 6.06
N PRO A 84 -20.12 7.68 7.08
CA PRO A 84 -21.25 6.75 7.03
C PRO A 84 -22.25 7.02 5.89
N ASP A 85 -22.31 8.27 5.42
CA ASP A 85 -23.19 8.76 4.35
C ASP A 85 -22.56 8.71 2.95
N LEU A 86 -21.27 8.37 2.85
CA LEU A 86 -20.56 8.33 1.57
C LEU A 86 -21.16 7.28 0.62
N MET A 87 -21.51 7.71 -0.58
CA MET A 87 -22.08 6.83 -1.61
C MET A 87 -21.00 6.31 -2.56
N PRO A 88 -21.20 5.15 -3.22
CA PRO A 88 -20.28 4.64 -4.23
C PRO A 88 -19.96 5.66 -5.35
N SER A 89 -20.96 6.41 -5.79
CA SER A 89 -20.83 7.47 -6.81
C SER A 89 -19.94 8.63 -6.38
N ASP A 90 -19.81 8.89 -5.08
CA ASP A 90 -18.93 9.94 -4.57
C ASP A 90 -17.46 9.55 -4.67
N ILE A 91 -17.16 8.25 -4.83
CA ILE A 91 -15.81 7.71 -5.06
C ILE A 91 -15.53 7.58 -6.55
N THR A 92 -16.45 6.91 -7.27
CA THR A 92 -16.27 6.56 -8.68
C THR A 92 -16.57 7.73 -9.60
N GLY A 93 -17.51 8.61 -9.24
CA GLY A 93 -17.99 9.70 -10.08
C GLY A 93 -19.50 9.60 -10.34
N THR A 94 -20.06 10.70 -10.83
CA THR A 94 -21.50 10.82 -11.09
C THR A 94 -21.75 11.39 -12.48
N GLU A 95 -22.89 11.05 -13.06
CA GLU A 95 -23.37 11.69 -14.27
C GLU A 95 -24.23 12.89 -13.92
N ILE A 96 -23.87 14.04 -14.45
CA ILE A 96 -24.67 15.25 -14.35
C ILE A 96 -25.28 15.57 -15.71
N ILE A 97 -26.44 16.20 -15.69
CA ILE A 97 -27.03 16.78 -16.89
C ILE A 97 -26.48 18.20 -17.01
N GLU A 98 -25.77 18.48 -18.10
CA GLU A 98 -25.30 19.81 -18.47
C GLU A 98 -26.12 20.31 -19.67
N ASP A 99 -26.55 21.57 -19.63
CA ASP A 99 -27.20 22.19 -20.78
C ASP A 99 -26.11 22.64 -21.76
N ASP A 100 -26.18 22.16 -23.00
CA ASP A 100 -25.29 22.62 -24.05
C ASP A 100 -25.66 24.07 -24.42
N HIS A 101 -24.81 25.01 -24.01
CA HIS A 101 -24.97 26.45 -24.24
C HIS A 101 -25.12 26.83 -25.72
N SER A 102 -24.73 25.95 -26.65
CA SER A 102 -24.84 26.18 -28.10
C SER A 102 -26.11 25.59 -28.73
N THR A 103 -26.69 24.53 -28.17
CA THR A 103 -27.84 23.80 -28.76
C THR A 103 -29.08 23.75 -27.88
N GLY A 104 -28.98 24.14 -26.60
CA GLY A 104 -30.06 24.04 -25.61
C GLY A 104 -30.47 22.60 -25.26
N LYS A 105 -29.69 21.60 -25.70
CA LYS A 105 -29.96 20.18 -25.40
C LYS A 105 -29.32 19.79 -24.08
N LYS A 106 -30.04 18.95 -23.33
CA LYS A 106 -29.53 18.27 -22.14
C LYS A 106 -28.55 17.18 -22.55
N VAL A 107 -27.28 17.31 -22.16
CA VAL A 107 -26.23 16.31 -22.39
C VAL A 107 -25.83 15.69 -21.05
N PHE A 108 -25.74 14.37 -21.02
CA PHE A 108 -25.17 13.66 -19.86
C PHE A 108 -23.64 13.76 -19.90
N LYS A 109 -23.05 14.29 -18.84
CA LYS A 109 -21.60 14.43 -18.68
C LYS A 109 -21.16 13.71 -17.42
N PHE A 110 -20.20 12.81 -17.60
CA PHE A 110 -19.59 12.11 -16.48
C PHE A 110 -18.57 13.01 -15.77
N VAL A 111 -18.80 13.27 -14.48
CA VAL A 111 -17.87 13.94 -13.59
C VAL A 111 -17.07 12.88 -12.87
N LYS A 112 -15.78 12.81 -13.21
CA LYS A 112 -14.81 11.88 -12.61
C LYS A 112 -14.73 12.08 -11.10
N GLY A 113 -14.95 11.00 -10.35
CA GLY A 113 -14.79 10.98 -8.90
C GLY A 113 -13.33 11.10 -8.44
N PRO A 114 -13.10 11.20 -7.13
CA PRO A 114 -11.77 11.34 -6.54
C PRO A 114 -10.87 10.13 -6.78
N VAL A 115 -11.41 8.95 -7.13
CA VAL A 115 -10.59 7.78 -7.49
C VAL A 115 -9.75 8.00 -8.77
N PHE A 116 -10.09 8.97 -9.61
CA PHE A 116 -9.30 9.35 -10.80
C PHE A 116 -8.08 10.21 -10.44
N ALA A 117 -7.17 9.62 -9.67
CA ALA A 117 -5.87 10.15 -9.28
C ALA A 117 -4.80 9.06 -9.44
N ASN A 118 -3.53 9.42 -9.26
CA ASN A 118 -2.44 8.45 -9.20
C ASN A 118 -2.28 7.87 -7.79
N ILE A 119 -2.42 8.71 -6.77
CA ILE A 119 -2.43 8.31 -5.37
C ILE A 119 -3.76 8.72 -4.74
N VAL A 120 -4.45 7.74 -4.16
CA VAL A 120 -5.69 7.95 -3.41
C VAL A 120 -5.45 7.59 -1.95
N LEU A 121 -5.63 8.57 -1.06
CA LEU A 121 -5.75 8.32 0.38
C LEU A 121 -7.21 8.07 0.71
N ALA A 122 -7.54 6.85 1.12
CA ALA A 122 -8.86 6.47 1.60
C ALA A 122 -8.84 6.47 3.14
N ASP A 123 -9.20 7.62 3.72
CA ASP A 123 -9.10 7.84 5.16
C ASP A 123 -10.30 7.20 5.88
N GLU A 124 -10.03 6.40 6.91
CA GLU A 124 -11.03 5.74 7.76
C GLU A 124 -11.99 4.83 6.99
N ILE A 125 -11.44 3.97 6.12
CA ILE A 125 -12.22 3.08 5.22
C ILE A 125 -13.28 2.24 5.94
N ASN A 126 -13.07 1.95 7.23
CA ASN A 126 -14.01 1.22 8.08
C ASN A 126 -15.21 2.07 8.55
N ARG A 127 -15.35 3.35 8.21
CA ARG A 127 -16.51 4.18 8.62
C ARG A 127 -17.68 4.20 7.63
N THR A 128 -17.57 3.51 6.50
CA THR A 128 -18.62 3.47 5.48
C THR A 128 -19.18 2.04 5.31
N PRO A 129 -20.43 1.87 4.84
CA PRO A 129 -21.00 0.55 4.61
C PRO A 129 -20.23 -0.29 3.56
N PRO A 130 -20.33 -1.63 3.60
CA PRO A 130 -19.60 -2.53 2.69
C PRO A 130 -19.78 -2.24 1.19
N LYS A 131 -20.94 -1.69 0.79
CA LYS A 131 -21.22 -1.33 -0.61
C LYS A 131 -20.30 -0.21 -1.12
N THR A 132 -20.02 0.79 -0.29
CA THR A 132 -19.14 1.91 -0.64
C THR A 132 -17.67 1.47 -0.60
N GLN A 133 -17.29 0.63 0.38
CA GLN A 133 -15.97 -0.01 0.42
C GLN A 133 -15.71 -0.81 -0.87
N ALA A 134 -16.69 -1.60 -1.32
CA ALA A 134 -16.58 -2.40 -2.53
C ALA A 134 -16.29 -1.57 -3.80
N ALA A 135 -16.81 -0.35 -3.89
CA ALA A 135 -16.58 0.53 -5.04
C ALA A 135 -15.10 0.93 -5.17
N LEU A 136 -14.44 1.26 -4.05
CA LEU A 136 -12.99 1.53 -4.04
C LEU A 136 -12.19 0.25 -4.34
N LEU A 137 -12.56 -0.87 -3.72
CA LEU A 137 -11.86 -2.15 -3.89
C LEU A 137 -11.98 -2.71 -5.31
N GLN A 138 -13.09 -2.45 -6.00
CA GLN A 138 -13.27 -2.77 -7.40
C GLN A 138 -12.31 -1.95 -8.26
N ALA A 139 -12.25 -0.63 -8.05
CA ALA A 139 -11.33 0.24 -8.76
C ALA A 139 -9.86 -0.16 -8.56
N MET A 140 -9.49 -0.59 -7.35
CA MET A 140 -8.18 -1.17 -7.04
C MET A 140 -7.87 -2.44 -7.84
N GLN A 141 -8.86 -3.31 -8.03
CA GLN A 141 -8.63 -4.61 -8.68
C GLN A 141 -8.70 -4.55 -10.21
N GLU A 142 -9.61 -3.73 -10.74
CA GLU A 142 -9.92 -3.65 -12.16
C GLU A 142 -9.14 -2.53 -12.87
N HIS A 143 -8.60 -1.56 -12.12
CA HIS A 143 -7.94 -0.37 -12.68
C HIS A 143 -8.83 0.45 -13.64
N GLU A 144 -10.14 0.26 -13.54
CA GLU A 144 -11.15 0.96 -14.32
C GLU A 144 -12.43 1.15 -13.51
N VAL A 145 -13.24 2.09 -13.94
CA VAL A 145 -14.53 2.43 -13.34
C VAL A 145 -15.57 2.44 -14.44
N THR A 146 -16.63 1.65 -14.28
CA THR A 146 -17.77 1.66 -15.21
C THR A 146 -18.91 2.48 -14.63
N ALA A 147 -19.32 3.51 -15.36
CA ALA A 147 -20.46 4.35 -15.02
C ALA A 147 -21.38 4.50 -16.24
N ALA A 148 -22.68 4.24 -16.05
CA ALA A 148 -23.72 4.34 -17.09
C ALA A 148 -23.38 3.63 -18.42
N GLY A 149 -22.78 2.44 -18.33
CA GLY A 149 -22.41 1.64 -19.50
C GLY A 149 -21.12 2.10 -20.21
N THR A 150 -20.45 3.15 -19.73
CA THR A 150 -19.13 3.57 -20.23
C THR A 150 -18.04 3.21 -19.22
N THR A 151 -16.98 2.54 -19.69
CA THR A 151 -15.83 2.16 -18.87
C THR A 151 -14.70 3.18 -19.02
N TYR A 152 -14.23 3.69 -17.90
CA TYR A 152 -13.18 4.70 -17.80
C TYR A 152 -11.95 4.10 -17.12
N LYS A 153 -10.82 4.05 -17.83
CA LYS A 153 -9.55 3.57 -17.25
C LYS A 153 -8.97 4.58 -16.27
N LEU A 154 -8.40 4.08 -15.18
CA LEU A 154 -7.65 4.88 -14.21
C LEU A 154 -6.28 5.24 -14.80
N LYS A 155 -5.69 6.33 -14.29
CA LYS A 155 -4.38 6.80 -14.75
C LYS A 155 -3.29 6.06 -13.97
N GLU A 156 -2.40 5.39 -14.69
CA GLU A 156 -1.24 4.73 -14.08
C GLU A 156 -0.10 5.73 -13.76
N PRO A 157 0.72 5.47 -12.72
CA PRO A 157 0.52 4.43 -11.71
C PRO A 157 -0.69 4.74 -10.82
N PHE A 158 -1.50 3.72 -10.49
CA PHE A 158 -2.63 3.82 -9.57
C PHE A 158 -2.31 3.15 -8.22
N PHE A 159 -2.27 3.93 -7.15
CA PHE A 159 -1.95 3.50 -5.79
C PHE A 159 -3.01 3.98 -4.81
N VAL A 160 -3.33 3.11 -3.85
CA VAL A 160 -4.34 3.37 -2.81
C VAL A 160 -3.71 3.08 -1.47
N LEU A 161 -3.75 4.09 -0.60
CA LEU A 161 -3.44 3.97 0.81
C LEU A 161 -4.74 4.10 1.59
N ALA A 162 -5.25 2.99 2.11
CA ALA A 162 -6.39 3.01 3.02
C ALA A 162 -5.90 3.16 4.45
N THR A 163 -6.59 3.95 5.28
CA THR A 163 -6.28 4.05 6.70
C THR A 163 -7.40 3.46 7.55
N GLN A 164 -7.04 2.92 8.71
CA GLN A 164 -7.97 2.51 9.75
C GLN A 164 -7.49 3.05 11.09
N ASN A 165 -8.43 3.55 11.89
CA ASN A 165 -8.19 3.90 13.28
C ASN A 165 -8.52 2.67 14.15
N PRO A 166 -7.56 2.12 14.90
CA PRO A 166 -7.79 0.93 15.71
C PRO A 166 -8.63 1.19 16.98
N ILE A 167 -8.77 2.44 17.42
CA ILE A 167 -9.41 2.80 18.70
C ILE A 167 -10.92 2.98 18.55
N GLU A 168 -11.37 3.55 17.42
CA GLU A 168 -12.78 3.83 17.19
C GLU A 168 -13.51 2.55 16.75
N GLN A 169 -14.32 1.98 17.65
CA GLN A 169 -15.16 0.81 17.36
C GLN A 169 -16.61 1.18 17.02
N GLU A 170 -17.11 2.33 17.50
CA GLU A 170 -18.48 2.76 17.25
C GLU A 170 -18.70 3.22 15.80
N GLY A 171 -19.78 2.71 15.17
CA GLY A 171 -20.14 3.10 13.81
C GLY A 171 -19.16 2.60 12.74
N THR A 172 -18.39 1.55 13.03
CA THR A 172 -17.43 0.98 12.09
C THR A 172 -17.93 -0.34 11.47
N TYR A 173 -17.54 -0.53 10.21
CA TYR A 173 -17.79 -1.70 9.39
C TYR A 173 -16.43 -2.32 9.04
N PRO A 174 -16.00 -3.40 9.73
CA PRO A 174 -14.72 -4.02 9.47
C PRO A 174 -14.68 -4.56 8.04
N LEU A 175 -13.52 -4.44 7.40
CA LEU A 175 -13.27 -5.04 6.09
C LEU A 175 -13.20 -6.57 6.28
N PRO A 176 -14.03 -7.35 5.57
CA PRO A 176 -13.89 -8.80 5.53
C PRO A 176 -12.48 -9.22 5.07
N GLU A 177 -12.04 -10.39 5.49
CA GLU A 177 -10.71 -10.95 5.22
C GLU A 177 -10.43 -11.05 3.71
N ALA A 178 -11.46 -11.41 2.94
CA ALA A 178 -11.38 -11.45 1.47
C ALA A 178 -11.10 -10.07 0.85
N GLN A 179 -11.50 -8.99 1.53
CA GLN A 179 -11.22 -7.62 1.12
C GLN A 179 -9.84 -7.16 1.59
N LEU A 180 -9.49 -7.46 2.84
CA LEU A 180 -8.15 -7.20 3.39
C LEU A 180 -7.06 -7.85 2.53
N ASP A 181 -7.29 -9.06 2.03
CA ASP A 181 -6.32 -9.79 1.21
C ASP A 181 -5.96 -9.07 -0.11
N ARG A 182 -6.78 -8.10 -0.57
CA ARG A 182 -6.46 -7.26 -1.74
C ARG A 182 -5.32 -6.29 -1.48
N PHE A 183 -5.11 -5.85 -0.24
CA PHE A 183 -4.00 -4.98 0.13
C PHE A 183 -2.69 -5.78 0.21
N MET A 184 -1.64 -5.33 -0.46
CA MET A 184 -0.32 -5.96 -0.43
C MET A 184 0.23 -5.97 0.98
N PHE A 185 0.27 -4.79 1.62
CA PHE A 185 0.79 -4.61 2.97
C PHE A 185 -0.25 -4.06 3.94
N ASN A 186 -0.15 -4.50 5.19
CA ASN A 186 -0.75 -3.87 6.35
C ASN A 186 0.36 -3.23 7.20
N LEU A 187 0.41 -1.90 7.21
CA LEU A 187 1.45 -1.11 7.87
C LEU A 187 0.94 -0.66 9.24
N TRP A 188 1.80 -0.70 10.25
CA TRP A 188 1.52 -0.10 11.56
C TRP A 188 2.31 1.19 11.70
N VAL A 189 1.66 2.25 12.17
CA VAL A 189 2.34 3.46 12.61
C VAL A 189 2.04 3.64 14.09
N ASP A 190 3.08 3.49 14.91
CA ASP A 190 3.03 3.74 16.34
C ASP A 190 3.40 5.20 16.64
N TYR A 191 3.28 5.60 17.91
CA TYR A 191 3.77 6.88 18.37
C TYR A 191 5.28 7.03 18.09
N PRO A 192 5.72 8.25 17.72
CA PRO A 192 7.14 8.52 17.53
C PRO A 192 7.90 8.32 18.86
N SER A 193 9.21 8.06 18.76
CA SER A 193 10.08 8.13 19.92
C SER A 193 10.12 9.54 20.51
N GLU A 194 10.49 9.69 21.78
CA GLU A 194 10.61 10.99 22.45
C GLU A 194 11.46 11.98 21.62
N GLN A 195 12.58 11.50 21.04
CA GLN A 195 13.46 12.33 20.23
C GLN A 195 12.78 12.79 18.92
N GLU A 196 12.08 11.88 18.24
CA GLU A 196 11.31 12.22 17.04
C GLU A 196 10.15 13.17 17.38
N GLU A 197 9.48 12.97 18.51
CA GLU A 197 8.37 13.83 18.95
C GLU A 197 8.85 15.25 19.27
N ILE A 198 9.98 15.39 19.97
CA ILE A 198 10.62 16.69 20.20
C ILE A 198 10.91 17.39 18.88
N GLN A 199 11.46 16.67 17.90
CA GLN A 199 11.75 17.22 16.57
C GLN A 199 10.45 17.61 15.82
N ILE A 200 9.39 16.80 15.90
CA ILE A 200 8.07 17.10 15.33
C ILE A 200 7.49 18.37 15.93
N VAL A 201 7.56 18.52 17.25
CA VAL A 201 7.08 19.72 17.96
C VAL A 201 7.89 20.95 17.53
N GLN A 202 9.22 20.87 17.53
CA GLN A 202 10.10 21.97 17.11
C GLN A 202 9.83 22.38 15.66
N TYR A 203 9.70 21.41 14.76
CA TYR A 203 9.48 21.64 13.34
C TYR A 203 8.10 22.26 13.09
N THR A 204 7.03 21.68 13.64
CA THR A 204 5.63 22.11 13.42
C THR A 204 5.33 23.47 14.05
N THR A 205 6.05 23.84 15.11
CA THR A 205 5.91 25.15 15.77
C THR A 205 6.83 26.24 15.20
N SER A 206 7.71 25.88 14.25
CA SER A 206 8.58 26.83 13.57
C SER A 206 7.90 27.44 12.34
N ALA A 207 8.42 28.58 11.86
CA ALA A 207 8.00 29.16 10.58
C ALA A 207 8.58 28.41 9.36
N TYR A 208 9.40 27.38 9.59
CA TYR A 208 10.06 26.65 8.51
C TYR A 208 9.13 25.61 7.89
N SER A 209 8.95 25.73 6.58
CA SER A 209 8.19 24.79 5.75
C SER A 209 9.14 24.26 4.68
N GLY A 210 9.66 23.05 4.90
CA GLY A 210 10.41 22.31 3.90
C GLY A 210 9.53 22.07 2.68
N GLN A 211 9.94 22.60 1.52
CA GLN A 211 9.27 22.32 0.26
C GLN A 211 10.00 21.17 -0.44
N PRO A 212 9.43 19.95 -0.46
CA PRO A 212 10.05 18.81 -1.10
C PRO A 212 10.11 19.04 -2.62
N GLN A 213 11.25 18.68 -3.22
CA GLN A 213 11.44 18.76 -4.66
C GLN A 213 10.97 17.49 -5.35
N VAL A 214 10.62 17.62 -6.62
CA VAL A 214 10.27 16.47 -7.48
C VAL A 214 11.54 15.68 -7.81
N VAL A 215 11.50 14.37 -7.58
CA VAL A 215 12.62 13.45 -7.85
C VAL A 215 12.31 12.54 -9.05
N LEU A 216 11.08 12.02 -9.14
CA LEU A 216 10.61 11.15 -10.23
C LEU A 216 9.24 11.64 -10.73
N ASP A 217 8.83 11.17 -11.90
CA ASP A 217 7.47 11.34 -12.41
C ASP A 217 6.72 10.00 -12.61
N ALA A 218 5.48 10.09 -13.11
CA ALA A 218 4.61 8.93 -13.33
C ALA A 218 5.18 7.93 -14.35
N GLU A 219 5.91 8.41 -15.35
CA GLU A 219 6.49 7.60 -16.43
C GLU A 219 7.69 6.82 -15.88
N ASP A 220 8.53 7.48 -15.08
CA ASP A 220 9.63 6.83 -14.34
C ASP A 220 9.12 5.71 -13.43
N ILE A 221 8.08 5.98 -12.62
CA ILE A 221 7.51 4.98 -11.71
C ILE A 221 6.96 3.78 -12.49
N THR A 222 6.29 4.00 -13.62
CA THR A 222 5.77 2.92 -14.45
C THR A 222 6.91 2.07 -15.02
N ALA A 223 8.01 2.69 -15.46
CA ALA A 223 9.19 2.00 -15.94
C ALA A 223 9.85 1.13 -14.85
N PHE A 224 9.92 1.63 -13.61
CA PHE A 224 10.42 0.85 -12.48
C PHE A 224 9.48 -0.27 -12.06
N GLN A 225 8.15 -0.08 -12.13
CA GLN A 225 7.19 -1.15 -11.90
C GLN A 225 7.33 -2.30 -12.91
N ASP A 226 7.62 -1.97 -14.17
CA ASP A 226 7.90 -2.98 -15.20
C ASP A 226 9.26 -3.68 -14.95
N LEU A 227 10.26 -2.95 -14.46
CA LEU A 227 11.55 -3.53 -14.03
C LEU A 227 11.36 -4.56 -12.92
N VAL A 228 10.58 -4.26 -11.87
CA VAL A 228 10.28 -5.20 -10.76
C VAL A 228 9.80 -6.54 -11.30
N ARG A 229 8.95 -6.56 -12.33
CA ARG A 229 8.43 -7.80 -12.91
C ARG A 229 9.51 -8.62 -13.61
N ARG A 230 10.52 -7.96 -14.22
CA ARG A 230 11.64 -8.59 -14.93
C ARG A 230 12.75 -9.12 -14.01
N VAL A 231 12.80 -8.68 -12.75
CA VAL A 231 13.79 -9.16 -11.76
C VAL A 231 13.74 -10.68 -11.66
N PRO A 232 14.85 -11.40 -11.91
CA PRO A 232 14.91 -12.85 -11.75
C PRO A 232 14.87 -13.22 -10.26
N VAL A 233 14.37 -14.42 -9.96
CA VAL A 233 14.34 -14.95 -8.58
C VAL A 233 14.82 -16.39 -8.61
N ALA A 234 15.76 -16.71 -7.73
CA ALA A 234 16.25 -18.07 -7.57
C ALA A 234 15.14 -18.98 -7.00
N THR A 235 15.12 -20.24 -7.45
CA THR A 235 14.09 -21.21 -7.07
C THR A 235 13.99 -21.41 -5.55
N ASN A 236 15.11 -21.42 -4.85
CA ASN A 236 15.15 -21.54 -3.39
C ASN A 236 14.42 -20.39 -2.66
N VAL A 237 14.44 -19.16 -3.21
CA VAL A 237 13.73 -18.00 -2.64
C VAL A 237 12.23 -18.15 -2.86
N VAL A 238 11.81 -18.62 -4.04
CA VAL A 238 10.40 -18.95 -4.33
C VAL A 238 9.91 -20.06 -3.41
N ASP A 239 10.67 -21.14 -3.28
CA ASP A 239 10.35 -22.28 -2.42
C ASP A 239 10.25 -21.86 -0.96
N PHE A 240 11.16 -21.00 -0.48
CA PHE A 240 11.10 -20.44 0.87
C PHE A 240 9.80 -19.64 1.09
N ALA A 241 9.44 -18.73 0.17
CA ALA A 241 8.22 -17.93 0.29
C ALA A 241 6.94 -18.78 0.27
N VAL A 242 6.91 -19.82 -0.58
CA VAL A 242 5.79 -20.76 -0.64
C VAL A 242 5.72 -21.61 0.63
N LYS A 243 6.85 -22.12 1.10
CA LYS A 243 6.94 -22.93 2.33
C LYS A 243 6.47 -22.13 3.54
N LEU A 244 6.95 -20.89 3.71
CA LEU A 244 6.54 -19.99 4.77
C LEU A 244 5.02 -19.79 4.77
N VAL A 245 4.43 -19.45 3.62
CA VAL A 245 2.98 -19.26 3.51
C VAL A 245 2.20 -20.54 3.78
N ARG A 246 2.66 -21.69 3.29
CA ARG A 246 2.00 -22.98 3.57
C ARG A 246 2.06 -23.36 5.04
N MET A 247 3.15 -23.02 5.74
CA MET A 247 3.31 -23.27 7.18
C MET A 247 2.40 -22.42 8.06
N THR A 248 1.78 -21.36 7.53
CA THR A 248 0.72 -20.61 8.22
C THR A 248 -0.62 -21.34 8.26
N ARG A 249 -0.80 -22.43 7.49
CA ARG A 249 -2.09 -23.11 7.35
C ARG A 249 -2.21 -24.23 8.37
N PRO A 250 -3.24 -24.26 9.23
CA PRO A 250 -3.36 -25.29 10.28
C PRO A 250 -3.49 -26.71 9.71
N ASN A 251 -4.11 -26.86 8.53
CA ASN A 251 -4.33 -28.15 7.87
C ASN A 251 -3.11 -28.69 7.09
N PHE A 252 -1.98 -28.01 7.11
CA PHE A 252 -0.77 -28.48 6.43
C PHE A 252 0.08 -29.33 7.38
N ASP A 253 0.49 -30.53 6.94
CA ASP A 253 1.12 -31.52 7.81
C ASP A 253 2.37 -31.01 8.52
N GLN A 254 3.21 -30.27 7.80
CA GLN A 254 4.47 -29.71 8.30
C GLN A 254 4.29 -28.40 9.09
N SER A 255 3.05 -27.91 9.26
CA SER A 255 2.80 -26.71 10.06
C SER A 255 3.17 -26.97 11.53
N PRO A 256 3.90 -26.06 12.18
CA PRO A 256 4.23 -26.18 13.60
C PRO A 256 2.98 -26.35 14.48
N LYS A 257 3.14 -27.02 15.63
CA LYS A 257 2.04 -27.26 16.57
C LYS A 257 1.33 -25.95 16.96
N PHE A 258 2.07 -24.90 17.27
CA PHE A 258 1.51 -23.59 17.64
C PHE A 258 0.62 -22.99 16.54
N VAL A 259 0.91 -23.24 15.25
CA VAL A 259 0.02 -22.79 14.16
C VAL A 259 -1.30 -23.56 14.19
N LYS A 260 -1.26 -24.86 14.43
CA LYS A 260 -2.47 -25.69 14.54
C LYS A 260 -3.31 -25.32 15.77
N ASP A 261 -2.64 -24.91 16.84
CA ASP A 261 -3.27 -24.55 18.11
C ASP A 261 -3.86 -23.12 18.11
N TRP A 262 -3.26 -22.18 17.36
CA TRP A 262 -3.58 -20.74 17.42
C TRP A 262 -4.21 -20.14 16.15
N ILE A 263 -4.02 -20.74 14.97
CA ILE A 263 -4.53 -20.19 13.70
C ILE A 263 -5.79 -20.94 13.26
N ALA A 264 -6.88 -20.19 13.06
CA ALA A 264 -8.11 -20.69 12.43
C ALA A 264 -7.96 -20.78 10.90
N TRP A 265 -7.46 -19.71 10.28
CA TRP A 265 -7.24 -19.62 8.83
C TRP A 265 -5.88 -18.99 8.49
N GLY A 266 -5.10 -19.70 7.68
CA GLY A 266 -3.79 -19.26 7.21
C GLY A 266 -3.81 -18.54 5.86
N ALA A 267 -2.65 -18.03 5.46
CA ALA A 267 -2.52 -17.17 4.28
C ALA A 267 -2.68 -17.93 2.94
N GLY A 268 -3.35 -17.27 1.98
CA GLY A 268 -3.57 -17.77 0.62
C GLY A 268 -2.37 -17.60 -0.32
N PRO A 269 -2.45 -18.09 -1.57
CA PRO A 269 -1.37 -17.97 -2.57
C PRO A 269 -0.96 -16.52 -2.89
N ARG A 270 -1.89 -15.56 -2.74
CA ARG A 270 -1.61 -14.14 -2.94
C ARG A 270 -0.53 -13.63 -1.98
N ALA A 271 -0.44 -14.17 -0.76
CA ALA A 271 0.65 -13.86 0.15
C ALA A 271 2.00 -14.22 -0.45
N SER A 272 2.15 -15.41 -1.05
CA SER A 272 3.41 -15.81 -1.70
C SER A 272 3.78 -14.89 -2.86
N GLN A 273 2.79 -14.43 -3.64
CA GLN A 273 3.01 -13.46 -4.71
C GLN A 273 3.52 -12.12 -4.17
N TYR A 274 2.88 -11.59 -3.11
CA TYR A 274 3.28 -10.33 -2.51
C TYR A 274 4.62 -10.40 -1.76
N LEU A 275 4.96 -11.54 -1.15
CA LEU A 275 6.30 -11.77 -0.60
C LEU A 275 7.35 -11.65 -1.71
N ILE A 276 7.14 -12.32 -2.84
CA ILE A 276 8.09 -12.30 -3.96
C ILE A 276 8.18 -10.92 -4.60
N LEU A 277 7.05 -10.25 -4.85
CA LEU A 277 7.05 -8.90 -5.40
C LEU A 277 7.70 -7.90 -4.43
N GLY A 278 7.40 -8.00 -3.13
CA GLY A 278 8.03 -7.17 -2.10
C GLY A 278 9.54 -7.38 -2.05
N ALA A 279 10.00 -8.63 -2.08
CA ALA A 279 11.42 -8.95 -2.07
C ALA A 279 12.16 -8.48 -3.33
N LYS A 280 11.57 -8.70 -4.52
CA LYS A 280 12.10 -8.17 -5.79
C LYS A 280 12.26 -6.66 -5.75
N THR A 281 11.25 -5.95 -5.25
CA THR A 281 11.29 -4.49 -5.18
C THR A 281 12.32 -4.01 -4.14
N ARG A 282 12.37 -4.67 -2.98
CA ARG A 282 13.34 -4.34 -1.92
C ARG A 282 14.79 -4.51 -2.42
N CYS A 283 15.09 -5.61 -3.11
CA CYS A 283 16.46 -5.85 -3.58
C CYS A 283 16.91 -4.80 -4.59
N ILE A 284 16.07 -4.42 -5.56
CA ILE A 284 16.44 -3.39 -6.55
C ILE A 284 16.51 -1.99 -5.93
N LEU A 285 15.73 -1.71 -4.89
CA LEU A 285 15.84 -0.48 -4.10
C LEU A 285 17.18 -0.39 -3.35
N ASP A 286 17.82 -1.53 -3.05
CA ASP A 286 19.16 -1.62 -2.48
C ASP A 286 20.27 -1.61 -3.56
N GLY A 287 19.91 -1.66 -4.85
CA GLY A 287 20.84 -1.81 -5.96
C GLY A 287 21.23 -3.26 -6.28
N ARG A 288 20.56 -4.25 -5.67
CA ARG A 288 20.83 -5.67 -5.90
C ARG A 288 19.94 -6.21 -7.04
N PRO A 289 20.50 -6.96 -8.01
CA PRO A 289 19.77 -7.42 -9.20
C PRO A 289 18.90 -8.66 -8.95
N THR A 290 19.05 -9.35 -7.81
CA THR A 290 18.27 -10.53 -7.43
C THR A 290 17.96 -10.49 -5.93
N PRO A 291 16.77 -10.93 -5.50
CA PRO A 291 16.43 -10.99 -4.08
C PRO A 291 17.03 -12.21 -3.39
N GLU A 292 17.18 -12.10 -2.09
CA GLU A 292 17.62 -13.16 -1.16
C GLU A 292 16.48 -13.54 -0.20
N ILE A 293 16.71 -14.56 0.65
CA ILE A 293 15.71 -15.00 1.63
C ILE A 293 15.43 -13.90 2.66
N GLU A 294 16.44 -13.13 3.01
CA GLU A 294 16.41 -11.97 3.90
C GLU A 294 15.41 -10.93 3.42
N ASP A 295 15.27 -10.73 2.10
CA ASP A 295 14.29 -9.82 1.52
C ASP A 295 12.85 -10.31 1.74
N ILE A 296 12.63 -11.63 1.68
CA ILE A 296 11.34 -12.24 2.02
C ILE A 296 11.04 -12.06 3.50
N ARG A 297 12.04 -12.29 4.37
CA ARG A 297 11.88 -12.13 5.83
C ARG A 297 11.54 -10.69 6.19
N ALA A 298 12.18 -9.71 5.54
CA ALA A 298 11.93 -8.29 5.78
C ALA A 298 10.50 -7.84 5.44
N VAL A 299 9.90 -8.39 4.37
CA VAL A 299 8.51 -8.04 3.98
C VAL A 299 7.46 -8.99 4.56
N ALA A 300 7.85 -10.02 5.31
CA ALA A 300 6.93 -11.05 5.79
C ALA A 300 5.87 -10.50 6.75
N LYS A 301 6.26 -9.68 7.72
CA LYS A 301 5.36 -9.09 8.72
C LYS A 301 4.26 -8.22 8.08
N PRO A 302 4.56 -7.21 7.24
CA PRO A 302 3.51 -6.39 6.61
C PRO A 302 2.65 -7.18 5.61
N VAL A 303 3.16 -8.26 5.00
CA VAL A 303 2.36 -9.12 4.11
C VAL A 303 1.43 -10.05 4.89
N LEU A 304 1.91 -10.70 5.95
CA LEU A 304 1.18 -11.82 6.54
C LEU A 304 0.18 -11.40 7.61
N ARG A 305 0.40 -10.31 8.34
CA ARG A 305 -0.35 -9.99 9.56
C ARG A 305 -1.88 -9.88 9.40
N HIS A 306 -2.37 -9.39 8.26
CA HIS A 306 -3.81 -9.28 7.96
C HIS A 306 -4.36 -10.49 7.18
N ARG A 307 -3.53 -11.51 6.98
CA ARG A 307 -3.86 -12.74 6.25
C ARG A 307 -3.90 -13.97 7.16
N LEU A 308 -3.72 -13.77 8.46
CA LEU A 308 -3.81 -14.79 9.48
C LEU A 308 -5.01 -14.47 10.36
N VAL A 309 -5.88 -15.46 10.54
CA VAL A 309 -7.01 -15.37 11.46
C VAL A 309 -6.71 -16.26 12.64
N THR A 310 -6.54 -15.64 13.81
CA THR A 310 -6.36 -16.33 15.08
C THR A 310 -7.66 -17.00 15.52
N ASN A 311 -7.54 -18.06 16.31
CA ASN A 311 -8.69 -18.70 16.97
C ASN A 311 -8.83 -18.21 18.42
N PHE A 312 -9.89 -18.65 19.10
CA PHE A 312 -10.18 -18.27 20.48
C PHE A 312 -9.07 -18.66 21.47
N ASN A 313 -8.31 -19.73 21.22
CA ASN A 313 -7.22 -20.13 22.11
C ASN A 313 -6.09 -19.10 22.08
N ALA A 314 -5.74 -18.60 20.88
CA ALA A 314 -4.75 -17.54 20.73
C ALA A 314 -5.18 -16.26 21.44
N GLU A 315 -6.46 -15.88 21.31
CA GLU A 315 -7.03 -14.72 22.00
C GLU A 315 -6.98 -14.88 23.53
N ALA A 316 -7.32 -16.06 24.04
CA ALA A 316 -7.28 -16.37 25.48
C ALA A 316 -5.84 -16.36 26.05
N GLU A 317 -4.85 -16.73 25.24
CA GLU A 317 -3.43 -16.71 25.60
C GLU A 317 -2.76 -15.35 25.32
N GLY A 318 -3.47 -14.39 24.72
CA GLY A 318 -2.94 -13.08 24.37
C GLY A 318 -1.90 -13.10 23.24
N VAL A 319 -1.91 -14.15 22.41
CA VAL A 319 -0.97 -14.33 21.29
C VAL A 319 -1.50 -13.59 20.07
N ASP A 320 -0.68 -12.68 19.54
CA ASP A 320 -1.03 -11.91 18.35
C ASP A 320 -0.48 -12.53 17.05
N THR A 321 -0.95 -12.02 15.90
CA THR A 321 -0.48 -12.51 14.59
C THR A 321 0.99 -12.18 14.34
N ILE A 322 1.53 -11.15 14.97
CA ILE A 322 2.92 -10.72 14.82
C ILE A 322 3.86 -11.75 15.44
N GLU A 323 3.59 -12.15 16.68
CA GLU A 323 4.34 -13.16 17.41
C GLU A 323 4.34 -14.50 16.66
N ILE A 324 3.19 -14.89 16.09
CA ILE A 324 3.07 -16.09 15.26
C ILE A 324 3.99 -15.99 14.02
N ILE A 325 4.02 -14.84 13.35
CA ILE A 325 4.88 -14.62 12.18
C ILE A 325 6.36 -14.68 12.56
N GLU A 326 6.74 -14.05 13.67
CA GLU A 326 8.13 -14.03 14.15
C GLU A 326 8.60 -15.45 14.50
N ARG A 327 7.79 -16.22 15.25
CA ARG A 327 8.06 -17.64 15.55
C ARG A 327 8.12 -18.51 14.29
N LEU A 328 7.31 -18.21 13.27
CA LEU A 328 7.38 -18.91 11.99
C LEU A 328 8.70 -18.61 11.28
N LEU A 329 9.10 -17.34 11.20
CA LEU A 329 10.35 -16.95 10.55
C LEU A 329 11.55 -17.63 11.21
N GLU A 330 11.62 -17.68 12.55
CA GLU A 330 12.70 -18.38 13.28
C GLU A 330 12.80 -19.88 12.96
N LYS A 331 11.69 -20.51 12.56
CA LYS A 331 11.61 -21.96 12.37
C LYS A 331 11.82 -22.41 10.92
N VAL A 332 11.63 -21.53 9.94
CA VAL A 332 11.78 -21.83 8.50
C VAL A 332 13.19 -21.51 8.01
#